data_AF-A0A820BY89-F1
#
_entry.id   AF-A0A820BY89-F1
#
_cell.length_a   1.000
_cell.length_b   1.000
_cell.length_c   1.000
_cell.angle_alpha   90.00
_cell.angle_beta   90.00
_cell.angle_gamma   90.00
#
_symmetry.space_group_name_H-M   'P 1'
#
loop_
_entity.id
_entity.type
_entity.pdbx_description
1 polymer ?
#
loop_
_entity_poly.entity_id
_entity_poly.type
_entity_poly.pdbx_seq_one_letter_code
_entity_poly.pdbx_strand_id
1 'polypeptide(L)'
;MLAAMKKVVESNSELISTPTTESKIFFLKMKGNYYRYLAEISTDNERQKFVEESKDVYTNDFDIAQYQTAAIHSAFDDAILELDCFSEDTYRESIAIMPLLRCNFK
;
A
#
# COMPACT_ATOMS: atom_id res chain seq x y z
N MET A 1 -22.06 -21.13 -3.24
CA MET A 1 -20.89 -20.46 -2.60
C MET A 1 -19.93 -19.91 -3.65
N LEU A 2 -19.43 -20.73 -4.59
CA LEU A 2 -18.57 -20.31 -5.73
C LEU A 2 -19.12 -19.13 -6.56
N ALA A 3 -20.39 -19.20 -6.97
CA ALA A 3 -21.02 -18.16 -7.79
C ALA A 3 -21.15 -16.81 -7.07
N ALA A 4 -21.32 -16.84 -5.74
CA ALA A 4 -21.33 -15.63 -4.91
C ALA A 4 -19.94 -15.02 -4.80
N MET A 5 -18.91 -15.86 -4.65
CA MET A 5 -17.51 -15.44 -4.58
C MET A 5 -17.03 -14.86 -5.92
N LYS A 6 -17.42 -15.46 -7.05
CA LYS A 6 -17.20 -14.92 -8.40
C LYS A 6 -17.81 -13.53 -8.57
N LYS A 7 -19.08 -13.37 -8.17
CA LYS A 7 -19.79 -12.09 -8.23
C LYS A 7 -19.12 -11.03 -7.34
N VAL A 8 -18.64 -11.39 -6.15
CA VAL A 8 -17.92 -10.47 -5.26
C VAL A 8 -16.58 -10.04 -5.85
N VAL A 9 -15.82 -10.94 -6.49
CA VAL A 9 -14.55 -10.61 -7.15
C VAL A 9 -14.78 -9.73 -8.39
N GLU A 10 -15.79 -10.03 -9.21
CA GLU A 10 -16.12 -9.27 -10.43
C GLU A 10 -16.81 -7.93 -10.14
N SER A 11 -17.64 -7.83 -9.10
CA SER A 11 -18.33 -6.59 -8.73
C SER A 11 -17.45 -5.62 -7.89
N ASN A 12 -16.40 -6.11 -7.23
CA ASN A 12 -15.53 -5.27 -6.41
C ASN A 12 -14.34 -4.64 -7.17
N SER A 13 -14.15 -4.92 -8.46
CA SER A 13 -13.20 -4.15 -9.28
C SER A 13 -13.57 -2.67 -9.38
N GLU A 14 -14.85 -2.33 -9.17
CA GLU A 14 -15.37 -0.95 -9.22
C GLU A 14 -15.50 -0.28 -7.85
N LEU A 15 -15.28 -1.00 -6.76
CA LEU A 15 -15.69 -0.55 -5.43
C LEU A 15 -14.51 -0.15 -4.55
N ILE A 16 -13.80 0.90 -4.94
CA ILE A 16 -13.01 1.64 -3.95
C ILE A 16 -13.06 3.14 -4.26
N SER A 17 -13.92 3.86 -3.53
CA SER A 17 -14.07 5.32 -3.61
C SER A 17 -12.79 6.07 -3.22
N THR A 18 -11.77 5.41 -2.67
CA THR A 18 -10.34 5.76 -2.70
C THR A 18 -9.52 4.52 -2.31
N PRO A 19 -8.87 3.81 -3.25
CA PRO A 19 -8.15 2.59 -2.90
C PRO A 19 -6.84 2.90 -2.22
N THR A 20 -6.83 2.85 -0.89
CA THR A 20 -5.60 2.68 -0.13
C THR A 20 -4.87 1.43 -0.65
N THR A 21 -3.55 1.48 -0.72
CA THR A 21 -2.74 0.37 -1.26
C THR A 21 -3.01 -0.94 -0.50
N GLU A 22 -3.27 -0.86 0.79
CA GLU A 22 -3.66 -2.01 1.62
C GLU A 22 -4.96 -2.68 1.12
N SER A 23 -5.96 -1.89 0.71
CA SER A 23 -7.21 -2.41 0.16
C SER A 23 -6.99 -3.10 -1.20
N LYS A 24 -6.07 -2.59 -2.02
CA LYS A 24 -5.67 -3.22 -3.29
C LYS A 24 -4.98 -4.56 -3.04
N ILE A 25 -4.00 -4.59 -2.12
CA ILE A 25 -3.29 -5.81 -1.74
C ILE A 25 -4.26 -6.84 -1.17
N PHE A 26 -5.21 -6.43 -0.33
CA PHE A 26 -6.22 -7.32 0.22
C PHE A 26 -7.11 -7.92 -0.87
N PHE A 27 -7.59 -7.11 -1.80
CA PHE A 27 -8.42 -7.57 -2.91
C PHE A 27 -7.67 -8.57 -3.81
N LEU A 28 -6.44 -8.26 -4.17
CA LEU A 28 -5.66 -9.11 -5.06
C LEU A 28 -5.26 -10.44 -4.38
N LYS A 29 -4.97 -10.44 -3.07
CA LYS A 29 -4.85 -11.67 -2.26
C LYS A 29 -6.13 -12.52 -2.29
N MET A 30 -7.31 -11.89 -2.23
CA MET A 30 -8.58 -12.62 -2.36
C MET A 30 -8.78 -13.20 -3.76
N LYS A 31 -8.39 -12.46 -4.80
CA LYS A 31 -8.40 -12.93 -6.20
C LYS A 31 -7.44 -14.11 -6.41
N GLY A 32 -6.22 -14.06 -5.87
CA GLY A 32 -5.25 -15.16 -5.93
C GLY A 32 -5.74 -16.43 -5.23
N ASN A 33 -6.38 -16.29 -4.06
CA ASN A 33 -7.01 -17.41 -3.34
C ASN A 33 -8.21 -18.00 -4.10
N TYR A 34 -8.98 -17.17 -4.81
CA TYR A 34 -10.07 -17.63 -5.65
C TYR A 34 -9.56 -18.52 -6.79
N TYR A 35 -8.53 -18.09 -7.52
CA TYR A 35 -7.93 -18.91 -8.58
C TYR A 35 -7.27 -20.19 -8.05
N ARG A 36 -6.64 -20.14 -6.88
CA ARG A 36 -6.13 -21.35 -6.20
C ARG A 36 -7.25 -22.35 -5.96
N TYR A 37 -8.39 -21.89 -5.45
CA TYR A 37 -9.54 -22.75 -5.23
C TYR A 37 -10.13 -23.28 -6.54
N LEU A 38 -10.19 -22.47 -7.60
CA LEU A 38 -10.59 -22.94 -8.94
C LEU A 38 -9.65 -24.04 -9.45
N ALA A 39 -8.33 -23.89 -9.29
CA ALA A 39 -7.38 -24.92 -9.66
C ALA A 39 -7.57 -26.23 -8.88
N GLU A 40 -7.90 -26.16 -7.59
CA GLU A 40 -8.14 -27.34 -6.74
C GLU A 40 -9.37 -28.14 -7.16
N ILE A 41 -10.40 -27.48 -7.71
CA ILE A 41 -11.65 -28.13 -8.14
C ILE A 41 -11.68 -28.50 -9.62
N SER A 42 -10.77 -27.96 -10.44
CA SER A 42 -10.73 -28.17 -11.89
C SER A 42 -9.95 -29.43 -12.30
N THR A 43 -10.38 -30.03 -13.41
CA THR A 43 -9.68 -31.17 -14.05
C THR A 43 -8.52 -30.68 -14.92
N ASP A 44 -7.59 -31.59 -15.23
CA ASP A 44 -6.20 -31.30 -15.62
C ASP A 44 -5.99 -30.18 -16.65
N ASN A 45 -6.87 -30.04 -17.64
CA ASN A 45 -6.72 -29.07 -18.73
C ASN A 45 -7.08 -27.62 -18.35
N GLU A 46 -8.00 -27.42 -17.41
CA GLU A 46 -8.39 -26.08 -16.90
C GLU A 46 -7.61 -25.71 -15.65
N ARG A 47 -7.20 -26.70 -14.86
CA ARG A 47 -6.37 -26.51 -13.66
C ARG A 47 -5.12 -25.71 -13.98
N GLN A 48 -4.44 -26.03 -15.09
CA GLN A 48 -3.17 -25.38 -15.43
C GLN A 48 -3.33 -23.88 -15.69
N LYS A 49 -4.44 -23.47 -16.31
CA LYS A 49 -4.78 -22.05 -16.51
C LYS A 49 -4.99 -21.32 -15.18
N PHE A 50 -5.75 -21.91 -14.26
CA PHE A 50 -6.01 -21.28 -12.96
C PHE A 50 -4.77 -21.23 -12.06
N VAL A 51 -3.86 -22.21 -12.18
CA VAL A 51 -2.56 -22.18 -11.51
C VAL A 51 -1.72 -21.01 -12.02
N GLU A 52 -1.69 -20.80 -13.34
CA GLU A 52 -0.94 -19.71 -13.95
C GLU A 52 -1.53 -18.34 -13.57
N GLU A 53 -2.86 -18.18 -13.67
CA GLU A 53 -3.54 -16.95 -13.24
C GLU A 53 -3.36 -16.66 -11.74
N SER A 54 -3.36 -17.68 -10.88
CA SER A 54 -3.08 -17.51 -9.46
C SER A 54 -1.65 -17.00 -9.24
N LYS A 55 -0.68 -17.57 -9.96
CA LYS A 55 0.73 -17.20 -9.86
C LYS A 55 0.98 -15.78 -10.33
N ASP A 56 0.36 -15.37 -11.44
CA ASP A 56 0.49 -14.03 -12.00
C ASP A 56 -0.10 -12.97 -11.05
N VAL A 57 -1.23 -13.25 -10.42
CA VAL A 57 -1.82 -12.33 -9.43
C VAL A 57 -0.87 -12.14 -8.24
N TYR A 58 -0.35 -13.22 -7.65
CA TYR A 58 0.56 -13.08 -6.50
C TYR A 58 1.90 -12.43 -6.84
N THR A 59 2.41 -12.63 -8.05
CA THR A 59 3.67 -12.02 -8.49
C THR A 59 3.50 -10.52 -8.68
N ASN A 60 2.45 -10.11 -9.40
CA ASN A 60 2.15 -8.68 -9.58
C ASN A 60 1.85 -7.98 -8.24
N ASP A 61 1.17 -8.66 -7.30
CA ASP A 61 0.91 -8.13 -5.96
C ASP A 61 2.18 -7.87 -5.17
N PHE A 62 3.13 -8.81 -5.28
CA PHE A 62 4.41 -8.70 -4.58
C PHE A 62 5.21 -7.49 -5.08
N ASP A 63 5.25 -7.28 -6.40
CA ASP A 63 5.94 -6.15 -7.01
C ASP A 63 5.29 -4.81 -6.60
N ILE A 64 3.96 -4.74 -6.59
CA ILE A 64 3.22 -3.54 -6.15
C ILE A 64 3.49 -3.25 -4.67
N ALA A 65 3.46 -4.29 -3.83
CA ALA A 65 3.73 -4.14 -2.40
C ALA A 65 5.18 -3.68 -2.15
N GLN A 66 6.15 -4.28 -2.84
CA GLN A 66 7.57 -3.92 -2.72
C GLN A 66 7.83 -2.49 -3.20
N TYR A 67 7.29 -2.10 -4.35
CA TYR A 67 7.41 -0.74 -4.88
C TYR A 67 6.81 0.29 -3.90
N GLN A 68 5.66 0.00 -3.32
CA GLN A 68 5.03 0.89 -2.35
C GLN A 68 5.86 1.03 -1.07
N THR A 69 6.37 -0.08 -0.52
CA THR A 69 7.25 -0.05 0.66
C THR A 69 8.51 0.75 0.38
N ALA A 70 9.12 0.58 -0.80
CA ALA A 70 10.28 1.36 -1.21
C ALA A 70 9.96 2.86 -1.33
N ALA A 71 8.82 3.22 -1.93
CA ALA A 71 8.39 4.62 -2.06
C ALA A 71 8.13 5.28 -0.69
N ILE A 72 7.55 4.55 0.27
CA ILE A 72 7.33 5.03 1.64
C ILE A 72 8.67 5.25 2.35
N HIS A 73 9.61 4.31 2.24
CA HIS A 73 10.94 4.46 2.82
C HIS A 73 11.68 5.66 2.21
N SER A 74 11.67 5.82 0.88
CA SER A 74 12.28 6.98 0.22
C SER A 74 11.68 8.29 0.69
N ALA A 75 10.34 8.39 0.76
CA ALA A 75 9.68 9.61 1.22
C ALA A 75 9.98 9.93 2.69
N PHE A 76 10.17 8.89 3.52
CA PHE A 76 10.57 9.04 4.91
C PHE A 76 12.02 9.51 5.03
N ASP A 77 12.93 8.91 4.26
CA ASP A 77 14.35 9.32 4.22
C ASP A 77 14.50 10.77 3.72
N ASP A 78 13.71 11.17 2.70
CA ASP A 78 13.66 12.56 2.20
C ASP A 78 13.18 13.54 3.28
N ALA A 79 12.16 13.16 4.06
CA ALA A 79 11.65 13.99 5.15
C ALA A 79 12.68 14.14 6.30
N ILE A 80 13.47 13.09 6.57
CA ILE A 80 14.58 13.17 7.53
C ILE A 80 15.67 14.10 7.00
N LEU A 81 16.04 13.98 5.73
CA LEU A 81 17.02 14.87 5.11
C LEU A 81 16.57 16.33 5.16
N GLU A 82 15.28 16.60 4.94
CA GLU A 82 14.72 17.94 5.09
C GLU A 82 14.81 18.45 6.54
N LEU A 83 14.54 17.58 7.52
CA LEU A 83 14.71 17.88 8.95
C LEU A 83 16.16 18.15 9.32
N ASP A 84 17.12 17.36 8.83
CA ASP A 84 18.55 17.52 9.08
C ASP A 84 19.12 18.77 8.37
N CYS A 85 18.46 19.25 7.32
CA CYS A 85 18.80 20.48 6.61
C CYS A 85 18.28 21.76 7.32
N PHE A 86 17.40 21.64 8.33
CA PHE A 86 17.13 22.77 9.23
C PHE A 86 18.41 23.09 10.00
N SER A 87 19.07 24.18 9.64
CA SER A 87 20.28 24.61 10.33
C SER A 87 19.98 24.83 11.81
N GLU A 88 20.89 24.39 12.68
CA GLU A 88 20.85 24.64 14.12
C GLU A 88 20.65 26.15 14.43
N ASP A 89 21.10 27.00 13.51
CA ASP A 89 20.92 28.45 13.52
C ASP A 89 19.45 28.89 13.39
N THR A 90 18.64 28.25 12.54
CA THR A 90 17.20 28.55 12.43
C THR A 90 16.45 28.16 13.70
N TYR A 91 16.82 27.02 14.31
CA TYR A 91 16.29 26.61 15.61
C TYR A 91 16.72 27.58 16.72
N ARG A 92 17.98 28.02 16.73
CA ARG A 92 18.49 29.06 17.65
C ARG A 92 17.76 30.38 17.50
N GLU A 93 17.50 30.85 16.28
CA GLU A 93 16.73 32.06 16.01
C GLU A 93 15.29 31.93 16.53
N SER A 94 14.65 30.78 16.32
CA SER A 94 13.30 30.52 16.83
C SER A 94 13.25 30.50 18.37
N ILE A 95 14.28 29.98 19.04
CA ILE A 95 14.42 30.01 20.49
C ILE A 95 14.69 31.43 20.99
N ALA A 96 15.44 32.25 20.26
CA ALA A 96 15.70 33.65 20.64
C ALA A 96 14.42 34.51 20.66
N ILE A 97 13.39 34.13 19.88
CA ILE A 97 12.09 34.83 19.85
C ILE A 97 11.21 34.49 21.07
N MET A 98 11.33 33.29 21.66
CA MET A 98 10.53 32.89 22.83
C MET A 98 10.71 33.81 24.06
N PRO A 99 11.94 34.19 24.46
CA PRO A 99 12.19 35.17 25.51
C PRO A 99 11.61 36.55 25.17
N LEU A 100 11.68 36.99 23.91
CA LEU A 100 11.13 38.27 23.48
C LEU A 100 9.61 38.30 23.62
N LEU A 101 8.91 37.23 23.22
CA LEU A 101 7.48 37.07 23.45
C LEU A 101 7.15 37.05 24.95
N ARG A 102 7.93 36.34 25.76
CA ARG A 102 7.75 36.30 27.22
C ARG A 102 7.95 37.67 27.89
N CYS A 103 8.81 38.53 27.35
CA CYS A 103 9.01 39.89 27.83
C CYS A 103 7.88 40.85 27.42
N ASN A 104 7.18 40.59 26.32
CA ASN A 104 6.03 41.39 25.87
C ASN A 104 4.73 41.13 26.66
N PHE A 105 4.67 40.03 27.41
CA PHE A 105 3.54 39.69 28.29
C PHE A 105 3.79 40.03 29.77
N LYS A 106 4.68 40.98 30.05
CA LYS A 106 4.87 41.58 31.38
C LYS A 106 4.42 43.03 31.39
#